data_AF-T1U8Q7-F1
#
_entry.id   AF-T1U8Q7-F1
#
_cell.length_a   1.000
_cell.length_b   1.000
_cell.length_c   1.000
_cell.angle_alpha   90.00
_cell.angle_beta   90.00
_cell.angle_gamma   90.00
#
_symmetry.space_group_name_H-M   'P 1'
#
loop_
_entity.id
_entity.type
_entity.pdbx_description
1 polymer ?
#
loop_
_entity_poly.entity_id
_entity_poly.type
_entity_poly.pdbx_seq_one_letter_code
_entity_poly.pdbx_strand_id
1 'polypeptide(L)'
;MNYPNLPNSHLEITDQPQVKEITNELLKTLQNALKGNHLFTEQVELSLKGIVRILEVLLSLDFFKNANEIDSSLRNSIEWLTNAGESLKAKMKEYEGFFSEFNTSMHANEQEITDTLNANAENIRSEIKKLENQLIETATKLLTSYQIFLNQAKENANNEITTNKTESLEAIKEAKTNATTQINNNKTESLEAIKQEKQQATSEINEAKKTAFNEVLNELTPKVSGLYSGIFYIRNIIYIQGGWEQKVKDLSDYTLDKSKKYEIEVFFNYLSVKTLEASACFALKVQEGFLKESIQKLTHKYTAQTYHRNLDFILIKCG
;
A
#
# COMPACT_ATOMS: atom_id res chain seq x y z
N MET A 1 -25.67 61.87 10.44
CA MET A 1 -26.94 62.32 11.05
C MET A 1 -26.92 63.81 11.38
N ASN A 2 -27.82 64.59 10.76
CA ASN A 2 -28.00 66.02 10.99
C ASN A 2 -29.44 66.29 11.41
N TYR A 3 -29.65 66.94 12.56
CA TYR A 3 -31.00 67.30 13.03
C TYR A 3 -31.20 68.81 12.98
N PRO A 4 -32.40 69.29 12.62
CA PRO A 4 -32.72 70.70 12.72
C PRO A 4 -32.74 71.14 14.20
N ASN A 5 -32.41 72.41 14.44
CA ASN A 5 -32.49 72.98 15.77
C ASN A 5 -33.95 73.21 16.17
N LEU A 6 -34.27 72.96 17.44
CA LEU A 6 -35.60 73.19 17.97
C LEU A 6 -35.95 74.69 17.91
N PRO A 7 -37.12 75.07 17.39
CA PRO A 7 -37.67 76.42 17.52
C PRO A 7 -37.66 76.90 18.97
N ASN A 8 -37.32 78.18 19.19
CA ASN A 8 -37.43 78.82 20.51
C ASN A 8 -38.89 78.67 21.01
N SER A 9 -39.18 78.42 22.27
CA SER A 9 -40.57 78.28 22.76
C SER A 9 -41.25 79.61 23.10
N HIS A 10 -40.55 80.75 23.03
CA HIS A 10 -41.09 82.05 23.42
C HIS A 10 -42.15 82.56 22.43
N LEU A 11 -43.26 83.10 22.98
CA LEU A 11 -44.31 83.79 22.23
C LEU A 11 -44.19 85.29 22.46
N GLU A 12 -44.05 86.07 21.39
CA GLU A 12 -44.04 87.53 21.45
C GLU A 12 -45.48 88.03 21.60
N ILE A 13 -45.96 88.09 22.85
CA ILE A 13 -47.28 88.64 23.22
C ILE A 13 -47.04 89.80 24.18
N THR A 14 -47.63 90.96 23.90
CA THR A 14 -47.57 92.13 24.78
C THR A 14 -48.38 91.90 26.05
N ASP A 15 -48.14 92.67 27.12
CA ASP A 15 -48.92 92.56 28.35
C ASP A 15 -50.43 92.75 28.08
N GLN A 16 -51.25 91.94 28.75
CA GLN A 16 -52.70 91.98 28.60
C GLN A 16 -53.23 93.39 28.96
N PRO A 17 -54.12 93.98 28.12
CA PRO A 17 -54.70 95.28 28.43
C PRO A 17 -55.53 95.22 29.72
N GLN A 18 -55.30 96.18 30.63
CA GLN A 18 -56.07 96.29 31.88
C GLN A 18 -57.50 96.74 31.58
N VAL A 19 -58.47 95.92 31.96
CA VAL A 19 -59.89 96.28 31.91
C VAL A 19 -60.18 97.28 33.03
N LYS A 20 -60.52 98.53 32.69
CA LYS A 20 -60.92 99.53 33.70
C LYS A 20 -62.26 99.14 34.31
N GLU A 21 -62.31 99.09 35.64
CA GLU A 21 -63.56 98.88 36.39
C GLU A 21 -64.42 100.15 36.27
N ILE A 22 -65.55 100.05 35.57
CA ILE A 22 -66.42 101.20 35.30
C ILE A 22 -67.39 101.36 36.48
N THR A 23 -67.05 102.26 37.40
CA THR A 23 -67.93 102.64 38.51
C THR A 23 -68.78 103.84 38.08
N ASN A 24 -70.11 103.76 38.24
CA ASN A 24 -71.02 104.85 37.87
C ASN A 24 -70.94 105.98 38.90
N GLU A 25 -69.99 106.89 38.69
CA GLU A 25 -69.71 108.03 39.59
C GLU A 25 -70.88 109.01 39.69
N LEU A 26 -71.73 109.11 38.66
CA LEU A 26 -72.91 109.97 38.67
C LEU A 26 -74.04 109.41 39.54
N LEU A 27 -74.30 108.09 39.53
CA LEU A 27 -75.21 107.41 40.46
C LEU A 27 -74.76 107.59 41.91
N LYS A 28 -73.45 107.49 42.16
CA LYS A 28 -72.86 107.70 43.48
C LYS A 28 -73.02 109.14 43.96
N THR A 29 -72.82 110.11 43.06
CA THR A 29 -73.02 111.54 43.32
C THR A 29 -74.50 111.89 43.51
N LEU A 30 -75.41 111.28 42.74
CA LEU A 30 -76.86 111.44 42.85
C LEU A 30 -77.39 110.89 44.17
N GLN A 31 -76.92 109.70 44.57
CA GLN A 31 -77.26 109.08 45.84
C GLN A 31 -76.80 109.94 47.03
N ASN A 32 -75.70 110.67 46.88
CA ASN A 32 -75.22 111.63 47.87
C ASN A 32 -76.03 112.94 47.86
N ALA A 33 -76.41 113.47 46.70
CA ALA A 33 -77.21 114.69 46.58
C ALA A 33 -78.67 114.52 47.05
N LEU A 34 -79.27 113.35 46.81
CA LEU A 34 -80.64 113.03 47.25
C LEU A 34 -80.76 112.79 48.76
N LYS A 35 -79.65 112.53 49.46
CA LYS A 35 -79.65 112.31 50.92
C LYS A 35 -79.78 113.59 51.74
N GLY A 36 -79.73 114.78 51.15
CA GLY A 36 -79.78 116.03 51.90
C GLY A 36 -80.51 117.17 51.19
N ASN A 37 -81.85 117.26 51.33
CA ASN A 37 -82.56 118.52 51.63
C ASN A 37 -84.08 118.34 51.72
N HIS A 38 -84.69 119.03 52.69
CA HIS A 38 -86.13 119.10 52.95
C HIS A 38 -86.69 120.49 52.58
N LEU A 39 -87.90 120.50 51.97
CA LEU A 39 -88.80 121.62 51.60
C LEU A 39 -88.51 122.44 50.32
N PHE A 40 -89.45 122.42 49.35
CA PHE A 40 -90.19 123.60 48.81
C PHE A 40 -91.04 123.24 47.55
N THR A 41 -92.14 122.51 47.71
CA THR A 41 -92.81 121.69 46.68
C THR A 41 -93.25 122.36 45.35
N GLU A 42 -93.45 123.67 45.26
CA GLU A 42 -94.03 124.30 44.03
C GLU A 42 -93.03 125.05 43.13
N GLN A 43 -91.97 125.70 43.65
CA GLN A 43 -90.80 126.00 42.78
C GLN A 43 -90.00 124.73 42.51
N VAL A 44 -90.03 123.76 43.44
CA VAL A 44 -89.46 122.43 43.25
C VAL A 44 -90.13 121.71 42.09
N GLU A 45 -91.40 121.89 41.72
CA GLU A 45 -91.95 121.13 40.58
C GLU A 45 -91.38 121.56 39.21
N LEU A 46 -91.33 122.87 38.89
CA LEU A 46 -90.72 123.36 37.64
C LEU A 46 -89.19 123.25 37.66
N SER A 47 -88.57 123.51 38.82
CA SER A 47 -87.12 123.33 39.01
C SER A 47 -86.74 121.86 38.96
N LEU A 48 -87.52 120.95 39.56
CA LEU A 48 -87.32 119.51 39.47
C LEU A 48 -87.64 119.00 38.09
N LYS A 49 -88.62 119.53 37.36
CA LYS A 49 -88.85 119.09 35.98
C LYS A 49 -87.68 119.49 35.07
N GLY A 50 -87.12 120.69 35.28
CA GLY A 50 -85.88 121.14 34.65
C GLY A 50 -84.66 120.33 35.09
N ILE A 51 -84.51 120.06 36.38
CA ILE A 51 -83.44 119.23 36.97
C ILE A 51 -83.58 117.79 36.52
N VAL A 52 -84.77 117.22 36.46
CA VAL A 52 -85.06 115.87 35.93
C VAL A 52 -84.68 115.81 34.47
N ARG A 53 -85.01 116.83 33.67
CA ARG A 53 -84.56 116.90 32.27
C ARG A 53 -83.03 116.97 32.16
N ILE A 54 -82.38 117.79 33.00
CA ILE A 54 -80.92 117.90 33.07
C ILE A 54 -80.29 116.58 33.56
N LEU A 55 -80.92 115.89 34.50
CA LEU A 55 -80.50 114.60 35.04
C LEU A 55 -80.69 113.48 34.03
N GLU A 56 -81.79 113.46 33.29
CA GLU A 56 -82.01 112.55 32.15
C GLU A 56 -80.91 112.75 31.11
N VAL A 57 -80.55 114.01 30.80
CA VAL A 57 -79.45 114.35 29.89
C VAL A 57 -78.09 113.93 30.47
N LEU A 58 -77.81 114.18 31.75
CA LEU A 58 -76.54 113.81 32.40
C LEU A 58 -76.37 112.30 32.58
N LEU A 59 -77.44 111.57 32.94
CA LEU A 59 -77.45 110.10 32.98
C LEU A 59 -77.26 109.51 31.58
N SER A 60 -77.87 110.12 30.56
CA SER A 60 -77.63 109.74 29.18
C SER A 60 -76.17 109.99 28.79
N LEU A 61 -75.60 111.15 29.14
CA LEU A 61 -74.19 111.48 28.88
C LEU A 61 -73.22 110.54 29.62
N ASP A 62 -73.51 110.13 30.84
CA ASP A 62 -72.69 109.17 31.60
C ASP A 62 -72.83 107.75 31.06
N PHE A 63 -74.03 107.36 30.64
CA PHE A 63 -74.25 106.12 29.90
C PHE A 63 -73.45 106.11 28.59
N PHE A 64 -73.46 107.21 27.83
CA PHE A 64 -72.66 107.33 26.60
C PHE A 64 -71.15 107.35 26.87
N LYS A 65 -70.70 107.99 27.96
CA LYS A 65 -69.29 107.98 28.37
C LYS A 65 -68.82 106.58 28.77
N ASN A 66 -69.59 105.90 29.61
CA ASN A 66 -69.32 104.51 30.01
C ASN A 66 -69.37 103.58 28.79
N ALA A 67 -70.33 103.76 27.88
CA ALA A 67 -70.39 103.00 26.63
C ALA A 67 -69.16 103.23 25.74
N ASN A 68 -68.65 104.46 25.66
CA ASN A 68 -67.45 104.78 24.88
C ASN A 68 -66.15 104.22 25.52
N GLU A 69 -66.06 104.24 26.86
CA GLU A 69 -64.96 103.61 27.59
C GLU A 69 -65.00 102.07 27.48
N ILE A 70 -66.19 101.46 27.52
CA ILE A 70 -66.40 100.03 27.21
C ILE A 70 -65.97 99.73 25.77
N ASP A 71 -66.43 100.51 24.80
CA ASP A 71 -66.10 100.32 23.38
C ASP A 71 -64.59 100.40 23.14
N SER A 72 -63.90 101.40 23.73
CA SER A 72 -62.45 101.52 23.65
C SER A 72 -61.71 100.35 24.32
N SER A 73 -62.15 99.90 25.50
CA SER A 73 -61.54 98.75 26.19
C SER A 73 -61.74 97.44 25.42
N LEU A 74 -62.91 97.24 24.82
CA LEU A 74 -63.20 96.08 24.00
C LEU A 74 -62.39 96.10 22.70
N ARG A 75 -62.26 97.25 22.02
CA ARG A 75 -61.39 97.40 20.84
C ARG A 75 -59.94 97.04 21.18
N ASN A 76 -59.40 97.56 22.28
CA ASN A 76 -58.04 97.25 22.71
C ASN A 76 -57.85 95.76 23.05
N SER A 77 -58.85 95.13 23.67
CA SER A 77 -58.82 93.69 23.98
C SER A 77 -58.91 92.82 22.73
N ILE A 78 -59.75 93.21 21.77
CA ILE A 78 -59.87 92.53 20.47
C ILE A 78 -58.55 92.65 19.70
N GLU A 79 -57.94 93.83 19.65
CA GLU A 79 -56.66 94.05 18.99
C GLU A 79 -55.53 93.22 19.64
N TRP A 80 -55.45 93.20 20.97
CA TRP A 80 -54.50 92.35 21.69
C TRP A 80 -54.72 90.85 21.39
N LEU A 81 -55.96 90.38 21.42
CA LEU A 81 -56.30 88.98 21.09
C LEU A 81 -55.95 88.64 19.65
N THR A 82 -56.19 89.55 18.70
CA THR A 82 -55.80 89.39 17.30
C THR A 82 -54.28 89.26 17.17
N ASN A 83 -53.51 90.16 17.79
CA ASN A 83 -52.05 90.12 17.76
C ASN A 83 -51.50 88.84 18.43
N ALA A 84 -52.04 88.45 19.59
CA ALA A 84 -51.65 87.21 20.26
C ALA A 84 -51.98 85.97 19.43
N GLY A 85 -53.14 85.97 18.75
CA GLY A 85 -53.54 84.92 17.82
C GLY A 85 -52.64 84.83 16.58
N GLU A 86 -52.20 85.97 16.05
CA GLU A 86 -51.24 86.04 14.95
C GLU A 86 -49.85 85.56 15.36
N SER A 87 -49.34 85.98 16.53
CA SER A 87 -48.08 85.48 17.10
C SER A 87 -48.11 83.97 17.31
N LEU A 88 -49.21 83.43 17.85
CA LEU A 88 -49.39 81.99 18.02
C LEU A 88 -49.43 81.27 16.66
N LYS A 89 -50.15 81.80 15.69
CA LYS A 89 -50.23 81.23 14.33
C LYS A 89 -48.86 81.22 13.63
N ALA A 90 -48.08 82.29 13.77
CA ALA A 90 -46.71 82.32 13.27
C ALA A 90 -45.86 81.24 13.95
N LYS A 91 -46.03 81.06 15.27
CA LYS A 91 -45.31 80.05 16.02
C LYS A 91 -45.68 78.63 15.62
N MET A 92 -46.96 78.36 15.40
CA MET A 92 -47.44 77.07 14.89
C MET A 92 -46.79 76.74 13.54
N LYS A 93 -46.69 77.70 12.63
CA LYS A 93 -46.00 77.50 11.35
C LYS A 93 -44.51 77.19 11.49
N GLU A 94 -43.83 77.81 12.45
CA GLU A 94 -42.41 77.52 12.73
C GLU A 94 -42.23 76.07 13.21
N TYR A 95 -43.11 75.59 14.11
CA TYR A 95 -43.10 74.20 14.56
C TYR A 95 -43.51 73.22 13.45
N GLU A 96 -44.49 73.56 12.62
CA GLU A 96 -44.84 72.77 11.43
C GLU A 96 -43.64 72.62 10.49
N GLY A 97 -42.91 73.71 10.24
CA GLY A 97 -41.66 73.69 9.47
C GLY A 97 -40.60 72.80 10.10
N PHE A 98 -40.34 72.96 11.39
CA PHE A 98 -39.40 72.12 12.14
C PHE A 98 -39.76 70.64 12.06
N PHE A 99 -41.02 70.25 12.28
CA PHE A 99 -41.42 68.84 12.23
C PHE A 99 -41.29 68.26 10.82
N SER A 100 -41.54 69.06 9.77
CA SER A 100 -41.30 68.66 8.39
C SER A 100 -39.81 68.37 8.14
N GLU A 101 -38.93 69.31 8.50
CA GLU A 101 -37.47 69.16 8.36
C GLU A 101 -36.93 68.00 9.20
N PHE A 102 -37.43 67.84 10.42
CA PHE A 102 -37.06 66.75 11.32
C PHE A 102 -37.47 65.40 10.70
N ASN A 103 -38.68 65.30 10.16
CA ASN A 103 -39.15 64.07 9.52
C ASN A 103 -38.31 63.73 8.27
N THR A 104 -37.98 64.73 7.44
CA THR A 104 -37.05 64.56 6.31
C THR A 104 -35.68 64.08 6.77
N SER A 105 -35.12 64.69 7.83
CA SER A 105 -33.86 64.26 8.44
C SER A 105 -33.93 62.80 8.94
N MET A 106 -35.02 62.43 9.62
CA MET A 106 -35.20 61.07 10.14
C MET A 106 -35.20 60.03 9.02
N HIS A 107 -35.93 60.27 7.93
CA HIS A 107 -35.92 59.36 6.78
C HIS A 107 -34.55 59.29 6.10
N ALA A 108 -33.83 60.42 5.98
CA ALA A 108 -32.48 60.42 5.43
C ALA A 108 -31.51 59.61 6.30
N ASN A 109 -31.59 59.76 7.63
CA ASN A 109 -30.77 59.02 8.57
C ASN A 109 -31.11 57.52 8.55
N GLU A 110 -32.39 57.16 8.46
CA GLU A 110 -32.84 55.76 8.33
C GLU A 110 -32.28 55.12 7.05
N GLN A 111 -32.31 55.85 5.93
CA GLN A 111 -31.72 55.39 4.67
C GLN A 111 -30.20 55.25 4.78
N GLU A 112 -29.50 56.24 5.33
CA GLU A 112 -28.04 56.20 5.53
C GLU A 112 -27.61 54.99 6.38
N ILE A 113 -28.34 54.73 7.47
CA ILE A 113 -28.11 53.56 8.33
C ILE A 113 -28.36 52.27 7.55
N THR A 114 -29.47 52.20 6.82
CA THR A 114 -29.83 51.02 6.02
C THR A 114 -28.78 50.72 4.95
N ASP A 115 -28.33 51.73 4.22
CA ASP A 115 -27.30 51.59 3.18
C ASP A 115 -25.96 51.16 3.77
N THR A 116 -25.56 51.77 4.90
CA THR A 116 -24.33 51.40 5.61
C THR A 116 -24.38 49.97 6.11
N LEU A 117 -25.50 49.54 6.70
CA LEU A 117 -25.68 48.17 7.19
C LEU A 117 -25.68 47.17 6.03
N ASN A 118 -26.35 47.47 4.92
CA ASN A 118 -26.35 46.62 3.73
C ASN A 118 -24.95 46.50 3.11
N ALA A 119 -24.22 47.61 2.97
CA ALA A 119 -22.85 47.60 2.49
C ALA A 119 -21.93 46.76 3.39
N ASN A 120 -22.08 46.89 4.71
CA ASN A 120 -21.34 46.08 5.67
C ASN A 120 -21.70 44.58 5.56
N ALA A 121 -22.98 44.25 5.37
CA ALA A 121 -23.42 42.86 5.19
C ALA A 121 -22.83 42.24 3.92
N GLU A 122 -22.78 42.97 2.80
CA GLU A 122 -22.13 42.52 1.57
C GLU A 122 -20.62 42.36 1.73
N ASN A 123 -19.95 43.32 2.38
CA ASN A 123 -18.51 43.25 2.66
C ASN A 123 -18.16 42.01 3.49
N ILE A 124 -18.90 41.76 4.59
CA ILE A 124 -18.71 40.58 5.44
C ILE A 124 -18.93 39.29 4.64
N ARG A 125 -19.99 39.22 3.83
CA ARG A 125 -20.27 38.06 2.97
C ARG A 125 -19.13 37.81 1.97
N SER A 126 -18.56 38.86 1.39
CA SER A 126 -17.46 38.75 0.44
C SER A 126 -16.17 38.24 1.08
N GLU A 127 -15.83 38.71 2.28
CA GLU A 127 -14.64 38.27 3.01
C GLU A 127 -14.79 36.83 3.53
N ILE A 128 -15.98 36.43 3.99
CA ILE A 128 -16.26 35.02 4.33
C ILE A 128 -16.01 34.13 3.11
N LYS A 129 -16.57 34.48 1.94
CA LYS A 129 -16.39 33.69 0.72
C LYS A 129 -14.93 33.61 0.29
N LYS A 130 -14.16 34.69 0.47
CA LYS A 130 -12.72 34.71 0.19
C LYS A 130 -11.95 33.79 1.14
N LEU A 131 -12.26 33.81 2.43
CA LEU A 131 -11.65 32.91 3.42
C LEU A 131 -12.00 31.45 3.16
N GLU A 132 -13.26 31.15 2.80
CA GLU A 132 -13.69 29.80 2.40
C GLU A 132 -12.88 29.30 1.20
N ASN A 133 -12.71 30.12 0.16
CA ASN A 133 -11.90 29.75 -1.01
C ASN A 133 -10.43 29.50 -0.65
N GLN A 134 -9.83 30.34 0.20
CA GLN A 134 -8.45 30.15 0.67
C GLN A 134 -8.28 28.86 1.48
N LEU A 135 -9.26 28.53 2.32
CA LEU A 135 -9.26 27.30 3.10
C LEU A 135 -9.36 26.07 2.20
N ILE A 136 -10.27 26.09 1.21
CA ILE A 136 -10.43 25.01 0.22
C ILE A 136 -9.13 24.82 -0.59
N GLU A 137 -8.52 25.91 -1.06
CA GLU A 137 -7.26 25.85 -1.82
C GLU A 137 -6.13 25.25 -0.97
N THR A 138 -5.98 25.70 0.28
CA THR A 138 -4.96 25.22 1.21
C THR A 138 -5.16 23.74 1.53
N ALA A 139 -6.39 23.32 1.83
CA ALA A 139 -6.73 21.93 2.11
C ALA A 139 -6.47 21.03 0.89
N THR A 140 -6.81 21.51 -0.32
CA THR A 140 -6.57 20.78 -1.57
C THR A 140 -5.07 20.61 -1.84
N LYS A 141 -4.28 21.68 -1.72
CA LYS A 141 -2.82 21.61 -1.88
C LYS A 141 -2.19 20.65 -0.87
N LEU A 142 -2.59 20.74 0.40
CA LEU A 142 -2.11 19.86 1.45
C LEU A 142 -2.44 18.39 1.16
N LEU A 143 -3.68 18.09 0.75
CA LEU A 143 -4.11 16.74 0.40
C LEU A 143 -3.33 16.19 -0.80
N THR A 144 -3.14 16.99 -1.85
CA THR A 144 -2.34 16.60 -3.01
C THR A 144 -0.87 16.35 -2.63
N SER A 145 -0.27 17.23 -1.82
CA SER A 145 1.10 17.03 -1.33
C SER A 145 1.24 15.75 -0.50
N TYR A 146 0.29 15.46 0.39
CA TYR A 146 0.27 14.21 1.16
C TYR A 146 0.13 12.98 0.28
N GLN A 147 -0.73 13.02 -0.74
CA GLN A 147 -0.91 11.92 -1.68
C GLN A 147 0.39 11.64 -2.48
N ILE A 148 1.08 12.69 -2.93
CA ILE A 148 2.36 12.57 -3.63
C ILE A 148 3.41 11.96 -2.71
N PHE A 149 3.52 12.47 -1.48
CA PHE A 149 4.45 11.96 -0.48
C PHE A 149 4.24 10.46 -0.19
N LEU A 150 2.99 10.04 0.02
CA LEU A 150 2.66 8.64 0.28
C LEU A 150 2.97 7.74 -0.93
N ASN A 151 2.71 8.21 -2.15
CA ASN A 151 3.04 7.46 -3.36
C ASN A 151 4.55 7.30 -3.52
N GLN A 152 5.33 8.35 -3.29
CA GLN A 152 6.79 8.31 -3.33
C GLN A 152 7.37 7.39 -2.25
N ALA A 153 6.85 7.47 -1.01
CA ALA A 153 7.27 6.59 0.08
C ALA A 153 6.99 5.11 -0.24
N LYS A 154 5.82 4.81 -0.82
CA LYS A 154 5.45 3.46 -1.25
C LYS A 154 6.35 2.95 -2.38
N GLU A 155 6.64 3.79 -3.37
CA GLU A 155 7.54 3.45 -4.47
C GLU A 155 8.96 3.16 -3.96
N ASN A 156 9.50 4.03 -3.10
CA ASN A 156 10.82 3.84 -2.49
C ASN A 156 10.89 2.53 -1.70
N ALA A 157 9.89 2.25 -0.84
CA ALA A 157 9.83 1.00 -0.09
C ALA A 157 9.76 -0.23 -1.01
N ASN A 158 8.99 -0.18 -2.09
CA ASN A 158 8.92 -1.26 -3.07
C ASN A 158 10.26 -1.48 -3.81
N ASN A 159 10.98 -0.40 -4.13
CA ASN A 159 12.30 -0.49 -4.75
C ASN A 159 13.31 -1.14 -3.79
N GLU A 160 13.35 -0.72 -2.53
CA GLU A 160 14.21 -1.33 -1.50
C GLU A 160 13.88 -2.82 -1.29
N ILE A 161 12.60 -3.17 -1.18
CA ILE A 161 12.17 -4.57 -1.07
C ILE A 161 12.63 -5.39 -2.28
N THR A 162 12.48 -4.85 -3.50
CA THR A 162 12.87 -5.54 -4.73
C THR A 162 14.38 -5.75 -4.82
N THR A 163 15.16 -4.74 -4.46
CA THR A 163 16.63 -4.81 -4.38
C THR A 163 17.06 -5.85 -3.35
N ASN A 164 16.60 -5.75 -2.11
CA ASN A 164 16.95 -6.68 -1.03
C ASN A 164 16.54 -8.12 -1.34
N LYS A 165 15.38 -8.32 -1.98
CA LYS A 165 14.93 -9.64 -2.45
C LYS A 165 15.87 -10.20 -3.50
N THR A 166 16.31 -9.38 -4.45
CA THR A 166 17.25 -9.79 -5.51
C THR A 166 18.61 -10.16 -4.92
N GLU A 167 19.17 -9.33 -4.04
CA GLU A 167 20.43 -9.59 -3.35
C GLU A 167 20.36 -10.87 -2.51
N SER A 168 19.26 -11.05 -1.76
CA SER A 168 19.04 -12.28 -0.98
C SER A 168 18.96 -13.53 -1.85
N LEU A 169 18.31 -13.45 -3.01
CA LEU A 169 18.21 -14.58 -3.95
C LEU A 169 19.57 -14.94 -4.56
N GLU A 170 20.40 -13.97 -4.94
CA GLU A 170 21.75 -14.24 -5.45
C GLU A 170 22.65 -14.81 -4.35
N ALA A 171 22.58 -14.29 -3.10
CA ALA A 171 23.32 -14.85 -1.97
C ALA A 171 22.93 -16.32 -1.68
N ILE A 172 21.63 -16.65 -1.74
CA ILE A 172 21.16 -18.03 -1.57
C ILE A 172 21.67 -18.93 -2.71
N LYS A 173 21.69 -18.43 -3.95
CA LYS A 173 22.18 -19.18 -5.11
C LYS A 173 23.69 -19.43 -5.04
N GLU A 174 24.46 -18.46 -4.56
CA GLU A 174 25.89 -18.62 -4.29
C GLU A 174 26.13 -19.66 -3.19
N ALA A 175 25.45 -19.53 -2.05
CA ALA A 175 25.53 -20.49 -0.95
C ALA A 175 25.17 -21.92 -1.39
N LYS A 176 24.11 -22.07 -2.20
CA LYS A 176 23.71 -23.37 -2.78
C LYS A 176 24.78 -23.94 -3.70
N THR A 177 25.42 -23.11 -4.52
CA THR A 177 26.49 -23.53 -5.42
C THR A 177 27.70 -24.00 -4.62
N ASN A 178 28.10 -23.23 -3.60
CA ASN A 178 29.21 -23.59 -2.71
C ASN A 178 28.94 -24.91 -1.96
N ALA A 179 27.73 -25.09 -1.41
CA ALA A 179 27.34 -26.33 -0.76
C ALA A 179 27.36 -27.52 -1.74
N THR A 180 26.88 -27.33 -2.98
CA THR A 180 26.89 -28.38 -4.01
C THR A 180 28.32 -28.77 -4.39
N THR A 181 29.23 -27.79 -4.54
CA THR A 181 30.65 -28.05 -4.80
C THR A 181 31.31 -28.83 -3.66
N GLN A 182 31.08 -28.43 -2.40
CA GLN A 182 31.60 -29.15 -1.23
C GLN A 182 31.08 -30.59 -1.17
N ILE A 183 29.78 -30.80 -1.42
CA ILE A 183 29.19 -32.15 -1.47
C ILE A 183 29.84 -33.01 -2.57
N ASN A 184 30.06 -32.45 -3.76
CA ASN A 184 30.69 -33.19 -4.87
C ASN A 184 32.14 -33.53 -4.58
N ASN A 185 32.90 -32.61 -3.96
CA ASN A 185 34.28 -32.85 -3.53
C ASN A 185 34.34 -33.98 -2.49
N ASN A 186 33.57 -33.87 -1.40
CA ASN A 186 33.51 -34.89 -0.35
C ASN A 186 33.06 -36.25 -0.90
N LYS A 187 32.10 -36.28 -1.83
CA LYS A 187 31.66 -37.50 -2.51
C LYS A 187 32.81 -38.13 -3.30
N THR A 188 33.60 -37.32 -4.00
CA THR A 188 34.74 -37.79 -4.81
C THR A 188 35.85 -38.33 -3.92
N GLU A 189 36.21 -37.61 -2.86
CA GLU A 189 37.18 -38.04 -1.85
C GLU A 189 36.77 -39.36 -1.19
N SER A 190 35.50 -39.49 -0.80
CA SER A 190 34.96 -40.72 -0.23
C SER A 190 35.00 -41.90 -1.22
N LEU A 191 34.69 -41.68 -2.50
CA LEU A 191 34.76 -42.72 -3.53
C LEU A 191 36.19 -43.19 -3.80
N GLU A 192 37.16 -42.27 -3.85
CA GLU A 192 38.58 -42.65 -4.01
C GLU A 192 39.11 -43.37 -2.75
N ALA A 193 38.72 -42.96 -1.54
CA ALA A 193 39.07 -43.67 -0.30
C ALA A 193 38.55 -45.13 -0.32
N ILE A 194 37.27 -45.33 -0.70
CA ILE A 194 36.67 -46.68 -0.81
C ILE A 194 37.40 -47.53 -1.86
N LYS A 195 37.81 -46.92 -2.98
CA LYS A 195 38.54 -47.62 -4.05
C LYS A 195 39.94 -48.05 -3.59
N GLN A 196 40.64 -47.21 -2.84
CA GLN A 196 41.94 -47.53 -2.23
C GLN A 196 41.81 -48.68 -1.23
N GLU A 197 40.86 -48.59 -0.29
CA GLU A 197 40.54 -49.66 0.68
C GLU A 197 40.19 -50.98 -0.04
N LYS A 198 39.37 -50.93 -1.08
CA LYS A 198 39.03 -52.12 -1.88
C LYS A 198 40.26 -52.76 -2.52
N GLN A 199 41.19 -51.95 -3.05
CA GLN A 199 42.44 -52.46 -3.64
C GLN A 199 43.34 -53.09 -2.58
N GLN A 200 43.46 -52.44 -1.42
CA GLN A 200 44.21 -52.95 -0.27
C GLN A 200 43.65 -54.30 0.21
N ALA A 201 42.35 -54.38 0.48
CA ALA A 201 41.69 -55.62 0.88
C ALA A 201 41.83 -56.73 -0.17
N THR A 202 41.79 -56.39 -1.46
CA THR A 202 42.01 -57.38 -2.54
C THR A 202 43.43 -57.93 -2.52
N SER A 203 44.43 -57.09 -2.29
CA SER A 203 45.84 -57.51 -2.15
C SER A 203 46.04 -58.41 -0.93
N GLU A 204 45.53 -58.01 0.23
CA GLU A 204 45.60 -58.78 1.48
C GLU A 204 44.92 -60.16 1.34
N ILE A 205 43.74 -60.23 0.71
CA ILE A 205 43.05 -61.49 0.42
C ILE A 205 43.91 -62.39 -0.50
N ASN A 206 44.57 -61.82 -1.51
CA ASN A 206 45.41 -62.59 -2.42
C ASN A 206 46.67 -63.12 -1.73
N GLU A 207 47.30 -62.32 -0.88
CA GLU A 207 48.43 -62.75 -0.05
C GLU A 207 48.01 -63.86 0.92
N ALA A 208 46.91 -63.69 1.64
CA ALA A 208 46.36 -64.70 2.54
C ALA A 208 46.06 -66.02 1.83
N LYS A 209 45.47 -65.96 0.62
CA LYS A 209 45.23 -67.15 -0.21
C LYS A 209 46.52 -67.86 -0.61
N LYS A 210 47.56 -67.11 -1.01
CA LYS A 210 48.86 -67.67 -1.39
C LYS A 210 49.53 -68.34 -0.19
N THR A 211 49.48 -67.71 0.98
CA THR A 211 50.01 -68.27 2.23
C THR A 211 49.28 -69.56 2.61
N ALA A 212 47.95 -69.56 2.64
CA ALA A 212 47.16 -70.76 2.95
C ALA A 212 47.41 -71.90 1.95
N PHE A 213 47.50 -71.60 0.65
CA PHE A 213 47.84 -72.59 -0.37
C PHE A 213 49.22 -73.21 -0.14
N ASN A 214 50.22 -72.39 0.18
CA ASN A 214 51.59 -72.87 0.45
C ASN A 214 51.67 -73.70 1.73
N GLU A 215 50.96 -73.31 2.78
CA GLU A 215 50.86 -74.09 4.03
C GLU A 215 50.27 -75.47 3.77
N VAL A 216 49.13 -75.53 3.06
CA VAL A 216 48.49 -76.80 2.66
C VAL A 216 49.43 -77.63 1.78
N LEU A 217 50.09 -77.01 0.80
CA LEU A 217 51.05 -77.69 -0.07
C LEU A 217 52.20 -78.31 0.73
N ASN A 218 52.77 -77.56 1.67
CA ASN A 218 53.87 -78.03 2.52
C ASN A 218 53.42 -79.16 3.45
N GLU A 219 52.18 -79.14 3.96
CA GLU A 219 51.63 -80.21 4.79
C GLU A 219 51.39 -81.50 3.98
N LEU A 220 50.92 -81.36 2.75
CA LEU A 220 50.64 -82.49 1.86
C LEU A 220 51.91 -83.07 1.23
N THR A 221 52.91 -82.26 0.92
CA THR A 221 54.15 -82.69 0.25
C THR A 221 54.81 -83.92 0.87
N PRO A 222 55.08 -84.02 2.20
CA PRO A 222 55.67 -85.21 2.81
C PRO A 222 54.72 -86.41 2.85
N LYS A 223 53.40 -86.19 3.00
CA LYS A 223 52.36 -87.24 2.99
C LYS A 223 52.22 -87.86 1.59
N VAL A 224 52.44 -87.07 0.54
CA VAL A 224 52.36 -87.47 -0.86
C VAL A 224 53.72 -88.00 -1.35
N SER A 225 54.86 -87.49 -0.84
CA SER A 225 56.19 -88.01 -1.18
C SER A 225 56.41 -89.44 -0.70
N GLY A 226 55.71 -89.88 0.37
CA GLY A 226 55.65 -91.28 0.77
C GLY A 226 54.75 -92.15 -0.12
N LEU A 227 53.85 -91.56 -0.90
CA LEU A 227 52.98 -92.25 -1.86
C LEU A 227 53.63 -92.45 -3.24
N TYR A 228 54.64 -91.64 -3.58
CA TYR A 228 55.38 -91.74 -4.83
C TYR A 228 56.84 -92.15 -4.60
N SER A 229 57.01 -93.40 -4.17
CA SER A 229 58.24 -94.14 -4.48
C SER A 229 58.27 -94.43 -5.98
N GLY A 230 58.84 -93.48 -6.75
CA GLY A 230 59.42 -93.72 -8.07
C GLY A 230 58.46 -93.64 -9.27
N ILE A 231 58.49 -92.50 -9.98
CA ILE A 231 58.48 -92.53 -11.44
C ILE A 231 59.94 -92.27 -11.86
N PHE A 232 60.70 -93.35 -12.03
CA PHE A 232 61.98 -93.28 -12.72
C PHE A 232 61.69 -93.27 -14.22
N TYR A 233 62.01 -92.19 -14.92
CA TYR A 233 62.09 -92.22 -16.38
C TYR A 233 63.34 -93.01 -16.77
N ILE A 234 63.18 -94.29 -17.09
CA ILE A 234 64.22 -95.06 -17.79
C ILE A 234 64.03 -94.78 -19.29
N ARG A 235 64.86 -93.91 -19.84
CA ARG A 235 64.93 -93.70 -21.30
C ARG A 235 65.91 -94.72 -21.90
N ASN A 236 65.40 -95.89 -22.25
CA ASN A 236 66.15 -96.84 -23.07
C ASN A 236 65.98 -96.48 -24.54
N ILE A 237 67.07 -96.11 -25.21
CA ILE A 237 67.12 -95.94 -26.66
C ILE A 237 67.53 -97.28 -27.25
N ILE A 238 66.56 -98.01 -27.84
CA ILE A 238 66.82 -99.25 -28.55
C ILE A 238 67.04 -98.90 -30.02
N TYR A 239 68.25 -99.11 -30.53
CA TYR A 239 68.54 -98.99 -31.96
C TYR A 239 68.16 -100.29 -32.65
N ILE A 240 67.07 -100.28 -33.41
CA ILE A 240 66.55 -101.46 -34.12
C ILE A 240 66.91 -101.33 -35.61
N GLN A 241 67.75 -102.23 -36.13
CA GLN A 241 68.02 -102.38 -37.57
C GLN A 241 67.10 -103.47 -38.15
N GLY A 242 66.12 -103.10 -38.99
CA GLY A 242 65.23 -104.05 -39.67
C GLY A 242 63.88 -103.47 -40.10
N GLY A 243 63.20 -104.12 -41.05
CA GLY A 243 61.89 -103.73 -41.61
C GLY A 243 60.73 -103.81 -40.61
N TRP A 244 59.61 -103.15 -40.92
CA TRP A 244 58.54 -102.81 -39.97
C TRP A 244 57.77 -104.00 -39.37
N GLU A 245 57.71 -105.16 -40.03
CA GLU A 245 56.94 -106.31 -39.52
C GLU A 245 57.59 -107.03 -38.32
N GLN A 246 58.93 -106.98 -38.14
CA GLN A 246 59.60 -107.49 -36.94
C GLN A 246 59.50 -106.52 -35.74
N LYS A 247 59.19 -105.24 -35.99
CA LYS A 247 59.27 -104.14 -34.99
C LYS A 247 58.21 -104.17 -33.90
N VAL A 248 57.06 -104.80 -34.12
CA VAL A 248 55.98 -104.83 -33.12
C VAL A 248 56.16 -105.98 -32.13
N LYS A 249 56.82 -107.07 -32.56
CA LYS A 249 57.00 -108.28 -31.75
C LYS A 249 58.07 -108.13 -30.66
N ASP A 250 59.14 -107.39 -30.94
CA ASP A 250 60.22 -107.17 -29.96
C ASP A 250 59.79 -106.30 -28.76
N LEU A 251 58.75 -105.47 -28.92
CA LEU A 251 58.17 -104.69 -27.83
C LEU A 251 57.16 -105.49 -26.99
N SER A 252 56.50 -106.50 -27.57
CA SER A 252 55.54 -107.35 -26.87
C SER A 252 56.19 -108.42 -26.00
N ASP A 253 57.41 -108.84 -26.33
CA ASP A 253 58.11 -109.93 -25.62
C ASP A 253 58.88 -109.46 -24.38
N TYR A 254 58.88 -108.15 -24.08
CA TYR A 254 59.49 -107.60 -22.87
C TYR A 254 58.60 -107.87 -21.65
N THR A 255 59.07 -108.71 -20.72
CA THR A 255 58.29 -109.08 -19.53
C THR A 255 58.24 -107.91 -18.55
N LEU A 256 57.08 -107.24 -18.45
CA LEU A 256 56.84 -106.14 -17.52
C LEU A 256 56.50 -106.67 -16.13
N ASP A 257 57.02 -106.00 -15.09
CA ASP A 257 56.79 -106.36 -13.69
C ASP A 257 55.37 -105.95 -13.26
N LYS A 258 54.58 -106.90 -12.78
CA LYS A 258 53.16 -106.71 -12.39
C LYS A 258 52.97 -105.70 -11.26
N SER A 259 54.02 -105.37 -10.50
CA SER A 259 53.96 -104.43 -9.39
C SER A 259 54.05 -102.95 -9.81
N LYS A 260 54.23 -102.64 -11.10
CA LYS A 260 54.45 -101.28 -11.61
C LYS A 260 53.40 -100.83 -12.62
N LYS A 261 53.14 -99.52 -12.66
CA LYS A 261 52.33 -98.88 -13.70
C LYS A 261 53.25 -98.33 -14.78
N TYR A 262 52.95 -98.62 -16.04
CA TYR A 262 53.73 -98.21 -17.21
C TYR A 262 52.91 -97.29 -18.09
N GLU A 263 53.56 -96.27 -18.65
CA GLU A 263 53.05 -95.47 -19.76
C GLU A 263 53.98 -95.71 -20.95
N ILE A 264 53.44 -96.24 -22.04
CA ILE A 264 54.20 -96.59 -23.25
C ILE A 264 53.84 -95.58 -24.33
N GLU A 265 54.75 -94.65 -24.59
CA GLU A 265 54.62 -93.71 -25.70
C GLU A 265 55.42 -94.22 -26.90
N VAL A 266 54.73 -94.43 -28.02
CA VAL A 266 55.35 -94.82 -29.29
C VAL A 266 55.31 -93.63 -30.23
N PHE A 267 56.48 -93.09 -30.55
CA PHE A 267 56.63 -91.99 -31.50
C PHE A 267 56.95 -92.53 -32.90
N PHE A 268 56.07 -92.26 -33.86
CA PHE A 268 56.34 -92.51 -35.27
C PHE A 268 56.86 -91.24 -35.92
N ASN A 269 58.16 -91.18 -36.20
CA ASN A 269 58.70 -90.19 -37.14
C ASN A 269 58.52 -90.74 -38.56
N TYR A 270 57.76 -90.03 -39.39
CA TYR A 270 57.71 -90.28 -40.83
C TYR A 270 58.37 -89.11 -41.57
N LEU A 271 59.20 -89.42 -42.55
CA LEU A 271 59.71 -88.46 -43.53
C LEU A 271 58.99 -88.75 -44.84
N SER A 272 58.17 -87.81 -45.31
CA SER A 272 57.55 -87.91 -46.62
C SER A 272 58.55 -87.49 -47.69
N VAL A 273 58.75 -88.31 -48.70
CA VAL A 273 59.64 -88.02 -49.85
C VAL A 273 58.91 -87.21 -50.95
N LYS A 274 57.65 -86.80 -50.73
CA LYS A 274 56.85 -85.95 -51.64
C LYS A 274 56.02 -84.91 -50.89
N THR A 275 55.79 -83.74 -51.50
CA THR A 275 54.87 -82.70 -50.99
C THR A 275 53.47 -83.27 -50.80
N LEU A 276 52.94 -83.15 -49.58
CA LEU A 276 51.62 -83.63 -49.20
C LEU A 276 50.54 -82.67 -49.76
N GLU A 277 49.59 -83.19 -50.53
CA GLU A 277 48.37 -82.45 -50.90
C GLU A 277 47.47 -82.26 -49.67
N ALA A 278 46.49 -81.34 -49.76
CA ALA A 278 45.71 -80.74 -48.66
C ALA A 278 44.89 -81.71 -47.78
N SER A 279 45.04 -83.02 -47.94
CA SER A 279 44.44 -84.03 -47.06
C SER A 279 45.30 -85.29 -47.03
N ALA A 280 46.31 -85.30 -46.17
CA ALA A 280 47.04 -86.52 -45.82
C ALA A 280 46.30 -87.26 -44.69
N CYS A 281 46.10 -88.57 -44.84
CA CYS A 281 45.46 -89.42 -43.84
C CYS A 281 46.41 -90.53 -43.41
N PHE A 282 46.50 -90.78 -42.11
CA PHE A 282 47.19 -91.93 -41.53
C PHE A 282 46.17 -92.96 -41.06
N ALA A 283 46.43 -94.23 -41.34
CA ALA A 283 45.61 -95.34 -40.87
C ALA A 283 46.47 -96.30 -40.05
N LEU A 284 46.03 -96.59 -38.83
CA LEU A 284 46.61 -97.64 -37.99
C LEU A 284 45.71 -98.87 -38.10
N LYS A 285 46.30 -100.00 -38.52
CA LYS A 285 45.62 -101.30 -38.54
C LYS A 285 45.93 -102.00 -37.23
N VAL A 286 44.93 -102.24 -36.39
CA VAL A 286 45.07 -103.01 -35.15
C VAL A 286 44.16 -104.23 -35.21
N GLN A 287 44.65 -105.38 -34.74
CA GLN A 287 43.92 -106.65 -34.86
C GLN A 287 42.92 -106.89 -33.72
N GLU A 288 43.01 -106.17 -32.59
CA GLU A 288 41.98 -106.07 -31.54
C GLU A 288 42.46 -105.09 -30.46
N GLY A 289 41.64 -104.12 -30.05
CA GLY A 289 41.97 -103.24 -28.91
C GLY A 289 41.40 -101.82 -29.01
N PHE A 290 40.70 -101.39 -27.95
CA PHE A 290 40.16 -100.04 -27.81
C PHE A 290 41.27 -99.01 -27.60
N LEU A 291 41.36 -98.00 -28.47
CA LEU A 291 42.18 -96.82 -28.25
C LEU A 291 41.39 -95.81 -27.41
N LYS A 292 41.81 -95.55 -26.17
CA LYS A 292 41.28 -94.47 -25.35
C LYS A 292 42.14 -93.23 -25.57
N GLU A 293 41.67 -92.31 -26.39
CA GLU A 293 42.38 -91.06 -26.69
C GLU A 293 42.66 -90.25 -25.41
N SER A 294 43.92 -89.79 -25.27
CA SER A 294 44.28 -88.62 -24.47
C SER A 294 45.01 -87.66 -25.40
N ILE A 295 44.26 -86.89 -26.18
CA ILE A 295 44.86 -85.85 -27.02
C ILE A 295 45.00 -84.58 -26.16
N GLN A 296 46.24 -84.23 -25.84
CA GLN A 296 46.59 -82.88 -25.41
C GLN A 296 46.24 -81.91 -26.53
N LYS A 297 45.38 -80.95 -26.19
CA LYS A 297 44.71 -80.03 -27.12
C LYS A 297 45.73 -79.16 -27.85
N LEU A 298 45.98 -79.47 -29.12
CA LEU A 298 46.64 -78.55 -30.05
C LEU A 298 45.69 -77.41 -30.41
N THR A 299 46.22 -76.20 -30.41
CA THR A 299 45.49 -74.92 -30.49
C THR A 299 45.00 -74.59 -31.89
N HIS A 300 44.38 -75.50 -32.65
CA HIS A 300 43.69 -75.20 -33.92
C HIS A 300 42.46 -76.13 -34.07
N LYS A 301 41.32 -75.59 -34.54
CA LYS A 301 40.03 -76.31 -34.66
C LYS A 301 40.17 -77.53 -35.58
N TYR A 302 40.00 -78.74 -35.05
CA TYR A 302 39.74 -79.94 -35.86
C TYR A 302 38.41 -80.59 -35.43
N THR A 303 37.79 -81.31 -36.36
CA THR A 303 36.52 -82.02 -36.15
C THR A 303 36.82 -83.52 -36.18
N ALA A 304 36.76 -84.19 -35.02
CA ALA A 304 36.89 -85.64 -34.97
C ALA A 304 35.54 -86.31 -35.30
N GLN A 305 35.54 -87.26 -36.22
CA GLN A 305 34.39 -88.13 -36.50
C GLN A 305 34.83 -89.58 -36.43
N THR A 306 34.26 -90.33 -35.48
CA THR A 306 34.53 -91.77 -35.32
C THR A 306 33.46 -92.55 -36.06
N TYR A 307 33.85 -93.33 -37.08
CA TYR A 307 32.94 -94.22 -37.80
C TYR A 307 33.19 -95.66 -37.34
N HIS A 308 32.17 -96.31 -36.77
CA HIS A 308 32.18 -97.75 -36.51
C HIS A 308 31.37 -98.47 -37.58
N ARG A 309 32.04 -99.09 -38.56
CA ARG A 309 31.41 -100.12 -39.42
C ARG A 309 32.47 -101.04 -40.03
N ASN A 310 32.55 -102.29 -39.54
CA ASN A 310 33.10 -103.52 -40.13
C ASN A 310 34.24 -103.44 -41.17
N LEU A 311 35.19 -102.53 -40.96
CA LEU A 311 36.50 -102.49 -41.61
C LEU A 311 37.49 -101.98 -40.56
N ASP A 312 38.53 -102.77 -40.27
CA ASP A 312 39.49 -102.60 -39.16
C ASP A 312 40.45 -101.40 -39.34
N PHE A 313 39.92 -100.18 -39.49
CA PHE A 313 40.73 -98.97 -39.58
C PHE A 313 40.02 -97.78 -38.91
N ILE A 314 40.78 -96.99 -38.14
CA ILE A 314 40.36 -95.67 -37.67
C ILE A 314 40.94 -94.62 -38.64
N LEU A 315 40.06 -93.80 -39.22
CA LEU A 315 40.43 -92.69 -40.10
C LEU A 315 40.35 -91.38 -39.32
N ILE A 316 41.49 -90.72 -39.14
CA ILE A 316 41.56 -89.36 -38.59
C ILE A 316 41.83 -88.41 -39.75
N LYS A 317 40.89 -87.50 -40.01
CA LYS A 317 40.99 -86.50 -41.07
C LYS A 317 41.45 -85.18 -40.46
N CYS A 318 42.64 -84.73 -40.80
CA CYS A 318 43.12 -83.39 -40.45
C CYS A 318 42.66 -82.41 -41.54
N GLY A 319 42.06 -81.29 -41.12
CA GLY A 319 41.71 -80.16 -41.97
C GLY A 319 42.37 -78.89 -41.44
#